data_AF-A0A968MX29-F1
#
_entry.id   AF-A0A968MX29-F1
#
_cell.length_a   1.000
_cell.length_b   1.000
_cell.length_c   1.000
_cell.angle_alpha   90.00
_cell.angle_beta   90.00
_cell.angle_gamma   90.00
#
_symmetry.space_group_name_H-M   'P 1'
#
loop_
_entity.id
_entity.type
_entity.pdbx_description
1 polymer ?
#
loop_
_entity_poly.entity_id
_entity_poly.type
_entity_poly.pdbx_seq_one_letter_code
_entity_poly.pdbx_strand_id
1 'polypeptide(L)'
;MSFSNSYFFKISGGLSELPAAVGKTNFEVFATFWFFYFGILIIPLGLLVHSIEKANRTLPHTFTVSYLLVVILGSYMIPNSGMTLIMLPHALYMLIINFIRARKSLVS
;
A
#
# COMPACT_ATOMS: atom_id res chain seq x y z
N MET A 1 12.09 -39.78 -7.66
CA MET A 1 11.87 -38.48 -6.99
C MET A 1 10.80 -37.68 -7.74
N SER A 2 9.52 -38.06 -7.63
CA SER A 2 8.42 -37.30 -8.25
C SER A 2 7.13 -37.49 -7.44
N PHE A 3 7.20 -37.17 -6.15
CA PHE A 3 6.04 -37.24 -5.24
C PHE A 3 5.73 -35.89 -4.58
N SER A 4 6.61 -34.89 -4.72
CA SER A 4 6.51 -33.61 -4.00
C SER A 4 5.86 -32.47 -4.80
N ASN A 5 5.34 -32.70 -6.02
CA ASN A 5 4.78 -31.61 -6.85
C ASN A 5 3.25 -31.61 -6.92
N SER A 6 2.58 -32.50 -6.17
CA SER A 6 1.14 -32.70 -6.28
C SER A 6 0.43 -32.16 -5.03
N TYR A 7 -0.15 -30.98 -5.18
CA TYR A 7 -1.30 -30.44 -4.45
C TYR A 7 -1.17 -30.01 -2.97
N PHE A 8 -0.10 -30.30 -2.23
CA PHE A 8 0.01 -29.79 -0.84
C PHE A 8 1.39 -29.33 -0.37
N PHE A 9 2.49 -29.84 -0.95
CA PHE A 9 3.85 -29.51 -0.54
C PHE A 9 4.72 -29.03 -1.72
N LYS A 10 4.33 -27.92 -2.35
CA LYS A 10 5.26 -27.22 -3.24
C LYS A 10 6.30 -26.52 -2.34
N ILE A 11 7.47 -27.13 -2.20
CA ILE A 11 8.61 -26.49 -1.51
C ILE A 11 8.96 -25.23 -2.30
N SER A 12 8.86 -24.06 -1.66
CA SER A 12 9.16 -22.78 -2.30
C SER A 12 10.56 -22.81 -2.90
N GLY A 13 10.68 -22.44 -4.18
CA GLY A 13 11.94 -22.40 -4.92
C GLY A 13 12.86 -21.23 -4.52
N GLY A 14 12.61 -20.60 -3.37
CA GLY A 14 13.39 -19.49 -2.84
C GLY A 14 13.35 -18.26 -3.74
N LEU A 15 14.50 -17.57 -3.86
CA LEU A 15 14.64 -16.30 -4.61
C LEU A 15 14.24 -16.38 -6.10
N SER A 16 14.19 -17.59 -6.65
CA SER A 16 13.78 -17.89 -8.02
C SER A 16 12.27 -17.71 -8.26
N GLU A 17 11.47 -17.71 -7.19
CA GLU A 17 10.03 -17.43 -7.23
C GLU A 17 9.72 -15.99 -6.83
N LEU A 18 10.74 -15.19 -6.45
CA LEU A 18 10.53 -13.78 -6.18
C LEU A 18 10.21 -13.03 -7.48
N PRO A 19 9.26 -12.07 -7.43
CA PRO A 19 8.73 -11.35 -8.59
C PRO A 19 9.77 -10.51 -9.35
N ALA A 20 10.97 -10.32 -8.77
CA ALA A 20 12.11 -9.64 -9.39
C ALA A 20 12.90 -10.53 -10.38
N ALA A 21 12.63 -11.83 -10.44
CA ALA A 21 13.26 -12.73 -11.41
C ALA A 21 12.62 -12.53 -12.80
N VAL A 22 13.41 -11.95 -13.72
CA VAL A 22 13.04 -11.67 -15.11
C VAL A 22 12.55 -12.97 -15.80
N GLY A 23 11.26 -13.02 -16.14
CA GLY A 23 10.69 -14.05 -17.04
C GLY A 23 9.58 -14.96 -16.49
N LYS A 24 9.29 -14.96 -15.18
CA LYS A 24 8.18 -15.74 -14.57
C LYS A 24 7.51 -15.01 -13.39
N THR A 25 7.17 -13.74 -13.55
CA THR A 25 6.43 -13.00 -12.52
C THR A 25 5.00 -13.53 -12.46
N ASN A 26 4.68 -14.32 -11.43
CA ASN A 26 3.30 -14.74 -11.15
C ASN A 26 2.52 -13.52 -10.62
N PHE A 27 1.93 -12.75 -11.55
CA PHE A 27 1.15 -11.55 -11.23
C PHE A 27 0.07 -11.80 -10.17
N GLU A 28 -0.56 -12.98 -10.16
CA GLU A 28 -1.55 -13.35 -9.15
C GLU A 28 -0.96 -13.42 -7.73
N VAL A 29 0.18 -14.11 -7.56
CA VAL A 29 0.87 -14.23 -6.26
C VAL A 29 1.40 -12.86 -5.81
N PHE A 30 1.93 -12.08 -6.75
CA PHE A 30 2.42 -10.72 -6.49
C PHE A 30 1.30 -9.77 -6.05
N ALA A 31 0.15 -9.79 -6.73
CA ALA A 31 -1.01 -8.99 -6.35
C ALA A 31 -1.60 -9.45 -5.01
N THR A 32 -1.62 -10.76 -4.76
CA THR A 32 -2.05 -11.33 -3.48
C THR A 32 -1.16 -10.87 -2.34
N PHE A 33 0.17 -10.86 -2.52
CA PHE A 33 1.11 -10.34 -1.53
C PHE A 33 0.82 -8.87 -1.18
N TRP A 34 0.74 -8.00 -2.19
CA TRP A 34 0.43 -6.59 -1.96
C TRP A 34 -0.96 -6.43 -1.31
N PHE A 35 -1.97 -7.16 -1.75
CA PHE A 35 -3.29 -7.06 -1.17
C PHE A 35 -3.33 -7.48 0.30
N PHE A 36 -2.68 -8.60 0.67
CA PHE A 36 -2.68 -9.08 2.05
C PHE A 36 -1.87 -8.16 2.97
N TYR A 37 -0.62 -7.86 2.62
CA TYR A 37 0.23 -7.04 3.47
C TYR A 37 -0.27 -5.60 3.54
N PHE A 38 -0.54 -4.99 2.38
CA PHE A 38 -0.97 -3.60 2.33
C PHE A 38 -2.42 -3.43 2.80
N GLY A 39 -3.31 -4.37 2.46
CA GLY A 39 -4.71 -4.34 2.87
C GLY A 39 -4.88 -4.52 4.38
N ILE A 40 -4.14 -5.43 5.02
CA ILE A 40 -4.19 -5.56 6.48
C ILE A 40 -3.60 -4.30 7.15
N LEU A 41 -2.49 -3.76 6.63
CA LEU A 41 -1.88 -2.54 7.17
C LEU A 41 -2.76 -1.30 6.99
N ILE A 42 -3.64 -1.25 5.99
CA ILE A 42 -4.50 -0.08 5.76
C ILE A 42 -5.52 0.11 6.88
N ILE A 43 -5.96 -0.96 7.54
CA ILE A 43 -6.98 -0.92 8.59
C ILE A 43 -6.49 -0.11 9.80
N PRO A 44 -5.38 -0.47 10.47
CA PRO A 44 -4.87 0.33 11.59
C PRO A 44 -4.44 1.72 11.14
N LEU A 45 -3.97 1.88 9.91
CA LEU A 45 -3.59 3.19 9.36
C LEU A 45 -4.80 4.12 9.20
N GLY A 46 -5.93 3.59 8.71
CA GLY A 46 -7.19 4.31 8.63
C GLY A 46 -7.74 4.70 10.01
N LEU A 47 -7.65 3.79 10.99
CA LEU A 47 -8.03 4.09 12.38
C LEU A 47 -7.13 5.16 13.00
N LEU A 48 -5.83 5.13 12.73
CA LEU A 48 -4.86 6.13 13.19
C LEU A 48 -5.18 7.51 12.61
N VAL A 49 -5.38 7.59 11.30
CA VAL A 49 -5.77 8.83 10.62
C VAL A 49 -7.07 9.38 11.21
N HIS A 50 -8.08 8.52 11.36
CA HIS A 50 -9.37 8.91 11.93
C HIS A 50 -9.24 9.44 13.37
N SER A 51 -8.38 8.81 14.19
CA SER A 51 -8.10 9.26 15.56
C SER A 51 -7.47 10.65 15.60
N ILE A 52 -6.50 10.92 14.71
CA ILE A 52 -5.83 12.22 14.60
C ILE A 52 -6.80 13.30 14.10
N GLU A 53 -7.62 12.97 13.10
CA GLU A 53 -8.63 13.88 12.56
C GLU A 53 -9.69 14.25 13.61
N LYS A 54 -10.15 13.26 14.40
CA LYS A 54 -11.08 13.48 15.51
C LYS A 54 -10.50 14.40 16.59
N ALA A 55 -9.19 14.38 16.79
CA ALA A 55 -8.49 15.29 17.70
C ALA A 55 -8.26 16.71 17.13
N ASN A 56 -8.80 17.03 15.94
CA ASN A 56 -8.54 18.28 15.20
C ASN A 56 -7.05 18.58 14.98
N ARG A 57 -6.19 17.56 15.05
CA ARG A 57 -4.76 17.72 14.81
C ARG A 57 -4.46 17.56 13.32
N THR A 58 -3.40 18.21 12.87
CA THR A 58 -2.86 18.02 11.53
C THR A 58 -2.07 16.71 11.48
N LEU A 59 -2.11 16.05 10.32
CA LEU A 59 -1.27 14.87 10.11
C LEU A 59 0.17 15.34 9.91
N PRO A 60 1.18 14.63 10.43
CA PRO A 60 2.57 14.94 10.12
C PRO A 60 2.78 14.94 8.60
N HIS A 61 3.34 16.02 8.05
CA HIS A 61 3.55 16.13 6.60
C HIS A 61 4.37 14.95 6.03
N THR A 62 5.37 14.50 6.78
CA THR A 62 6.18 13.32 6.46
C THR A 62 5.34 12.05 6.29
N PHE A 63 4.32 11.87 7.14
CA PHE A 63 3.42 10.73 7.04
C PHE A 63 2.65 10.77 5.71
N THR A 64 2.03 11.91 5.39
CA THR A 64 1.22 12.02 4.17
C THR A 64 2.04 11.87 2.89
N VAL A 65 3.27 12.41 2.85
CA VAL A 65 4.18 12.23 1.71
C VAL A 65 4.64 10.78 1.59
N SER A 66 5.04 10.14 2.71
CA SER A 66 5.45 8.73 2.69
C SER A 66 4.31 7.83 2.23
N TYR A 67 3.09 8.07 2.70
CA TYR A 67 1.90 7.34 2.28
C TYR A 67 1.65 7.48 0.78
N LEU A 68 1.72 8.71 0.24
CA LEU A 68 1.55 8.95 -1.19
C LEU A 68 2.63 8.22 -2.02
N LEU A 69 3.89 8.24 -1.60
CA LEU A 69 4.97 7.55 -2.30
C LEU A 69 4.73 6.04 -2.39
N VAL A 70 4.30 5.41 -1.29
CA VAL A 70 4.05 3.96 -1.33
C VAL A 70 2.82 3.64 -2.16
N VAL A 71 1.77 4.47 -2.12
CA VAL A 71 0.58 4.30 -2.96
C VAL A 71 0.91 4.47 -4.45
N ILE A 72 1.78 5.42 -4.83
CA ILE A 72 2.26 5.59 -6.21
C ILE A 72 3.06 4.35 -6.64
N LEU A 73 3.97 3.87 -5.79
CA LEU A 73 4.77 2.68 -6.08
C LEU A 73 3.90 1.45 -6.29
N GLY A 74 2.93 1.22 -5.41
CA GLY A 74 2.00 0.11 -5.54
C GLY A 74 1.03 0.26 -6.71
N SER A 75 0.58 1.48 -7.03
CA SER A 75 -0.25 1.75 -8.22
C SER A 75 0.53 1.51 -9.52
N TYR A 76 1.82 1.84 -9.54
CA TYR A 76 2.71 1.55 -10.67
C TYR A 76 2.91 0.03 -10.84
N MET A 77 3.06 -0.69 -9.73
CA MET A 77 3.26 -2.14 -9.73
C MET A 77 1.99 -2.92 -10.10
N ILE A 78 0.80 -2.43 -9.74
CA ILE A 78 -0.49 -3.10 -9.99
C ILE A 78 -1.55 -2.08 -10.47
N PRO A 79 -1.49 -1.65 -11.75
CA PRO A 79 -2.31 -0.54 -12.25
C PRO A 79 -3.81 -0.84 -12.20
N ASN A 80 -4.24 -2.05 -12.52
CA ASN A 80 -5.65 -2.46 -12.50
C ASN A 80 -6.05 -3.07 -11.14
N SER A 81 -5.84 -2.34 -10.04
CA SER A 81 -6.21 -2.78 -8.69
C SER A 81 -6.95 -1.71 -7.90
N GLY A 82 -7.55 -2.14 -6.77
CA GLY A 82 -8.15 -1.23 -5.80
C GLY A 82 -7.15 -0.22 -5.21
N MET A 83 -5.85 -0.50 -5.25
CA MET A 83 -4.83 0.45 -4.82
C MET A 83 -4.81 1.69 -5.71
N THR A 84 -4.82 1.51 -7.02
CA THR A 84 -4.85 2.63 -7.98
C THR A 84 -6.19 3.35 -7.96
N LEU A 85 -7.30 2.60 -7.94
CA LEU A 85 -8.64 3.19 -8.08
C LEU A 85 -9.13 3.88 -6.80
N ILE A 86 -8.78 3.37 -5.63
CA ILE A 86 -9.31 3.86 -4.35
C ILE A 86 -8.21 4.55 -3.52
N MET A 87 -7.03 3.94 -3.40
CA MET A 87 -6.00 4.48 -2.51
C MET A 87 -5.29 5.68 -3.09
N LEU A 88 -5.06 5.74 -4.41
CA LEU A 88 -4.44 6.90 -5.05
C LEU A 88 -5.25 8.20 -4.86
N PRO A 89 -6.55 8.26 -5.19
CA PRO A 89 -7.33 9.48 -4.93
C PRO A 89 -7.44 9.79 -3.43
N HIS A 90 -7.47 8.77 -2.57
CA HIS A 90 -7.46 8.97 -1.11
C HIS A 90 -6.15 9.59 -0.60
N ALA A 91 -5.00 9.12 -1.07
CA ALA A 91 -3.68 9.65 -0.70
C ALA A 91 -3.51 11.10 -1.17
N LEU A 92 -3.97 11.42 -2.37
CA LEU A 92 -3.99 12.79 -2.89
C LEU A 92 -4.90 13.69 -2.06
N TYR A 93 -6.11 13.23 -1.75
CA TYR A 93 -7.04 13.95 -0.87
C TYR A 93 -6.41 14.27 0.48
N MET A 94 -5.76 13.27 1.11
CA MET A 94 -5.09 13.42 2.40
C MET A 94 -3.95 14.46 2.34
N LEU A 95 -3.17 14.49 1.26
CA LEU A 95 -2.10 15.48 1.08
C LEU A 95 -2.66 16.89 0.94
N ILE A 96 -3.69 17.06 0.11
CA ILE A 96 -4.30 18.37 -0.15
C ILE A 96 -4.94 18.92 1.12
N ILE A 97 -5.73 18.13 1.85
CA ILE A 97 -6.39 18.60 3.07
C ILE A 97 -5.38 18.93 4.17
N ASN A 98 -4.31 18.14 4.28
CA ASN A 98 -3.25 18.40 5.25
C ASN A 98 -2.51 19.70 4.92
N PHE A 99 -2.23 19.97 3.64
CA PHE A 99 -1.62 21.21 3.18
C PHE A 99 -2.49 22.44 3.50
N ILE A 100 -3.81 22.35 3.25
CA ILE A 100 -4.76 23.42 3.58
C ILE A 100 -4.82 23.67 5.08
N ARG A 101 -4.86 22.61 5.91
CA ARG A 101 -4.91 22.73 7.37
C ARG A 101 -3.61 23.28 7.96
N ALA A 102 -2.45 22.83 7.46
CA ALA A 102 -1.14 23.36 7.87
C ALA A 102 -1.01 24.85 7.54
N ARG A 103 -1.52 25.31 6.39
CA ARG A 103 -1.52 26.73 6.04
C ARG A 103 -2.40 27.56 6.98
N LYS A 104 -3.56 27.04 7.42
CA LYS A 104 -4.44 27.72 8.37
C LYS A 104 -3.79 27.90 9.75
N SER A 105 -3.03 26.91 10.24
CA SER A 105 -2.38 27.02 11.55
C SER A 105 -1.18 27.98 11.58
N LEU A 106 -0.66 28.39 10.41
CA LEU A 106 0.40 29.40 10.32
C LEU A 106 -0.15 30.83 10.32
N VAL A 107 -1.46 31.00 10.10
CA VAL A 107 -2.13 32.30 9.99
C VAL A 107 -2.96 32.62 11.26
N SER A 108 -3.24 31.63 12.11
CA SER A 108 -3.90 31.79 13.42
C SER A 108 -2.89 31.99 14.54
#